data_AF-A0A7C5R5K2-F1
#
_entry.id   AF-A0A7C5R5K2-F1
#
_cell.length_a   1.000
_cell.length_b   1.000
_cell.length_c   1.000
_cell.angle_alpha   90.00
_cell.angle_beta   90.00
_cell.angle_gamma   90.00
#
_symmetry.space_group_name_H-M   'P 1'
#
loop_
_entity.id
_entity.type
_entity.pdbx_description
1 polymer ?
#
loop_
_entity_poly.entity_id
_entity_poly.type
_entity_poly.pdbx_seq_one_letter_code
_entity_poly.pdbx_strand_id
1 'polypeptide(L)'
;MIVRPRANRRGITLIEILFSIGIVVIGVFGVMALLMLAGARARQAIDASATSAAGRQALGQLAVRGWQRTDMVLIQTPAGWQPLELIAALRQSNPAGFRQIFPDGRISYCLDPLFVGHSLASSSPMTPASPESRFPYGGSGRTIPALTMPRASVARQAGTVQPLTASVAARHVTLPDDLRFDLPEDRTLLPQQVFDRIAPNGAALRRANAGEFTWFATVTPGLDMSSSSVGGEPNHVTYVVSVVVLKNRNPRYRDTQGNVRTAERQVQIRRLLGNGHNGGTMQVVGQSASELAVQRGRWVMLSGLYVPNLQQPTPPVAYHAWYRVIGLTEPTFDTNLPAPNQWTRFLTLEGPDWPHWLDLSSGTPRVLHDSLRLTIVDHAVSVSSKTFRFEPLQSHW
;
A
#
# COMPACT_ATOMS: atom_id res chain seq x y z
N MET A 1 -77.09 55.74 12.57
CA MET A 1 -76.53 55.05 11.39
C MET A 1 -75.44 54.11 11.90
N ILE A 2 -75.71 52.80 11.95
CA ILE A 2 -74.83 51.79 12.56
C ILE A 2 -73.99 51.15 11.45
N VAL A 3 -72.68 51.44 11.42
CA VAL A 3 -71.73 50.84 10.47
C VAL A 3 -71.37 49.44 10.98
N ARG A 4 -71.85 48.38 10.31
CA ARG A 4 -71.40 47.01 10.59
C ARG A 4 -70.04 46.77 9.94
N PRO A 5 -69.02 46.30 10.66
CA PRO A 5 -67.73 45.96 10.06
C PRO A 5 -67.92 44.78 9.10
N ARG A 6 -67.52 44.97 7.83
CA ARG A 6 -67.44 43.87 6.86
C ARG A 6 -66.38 42.89 7.33
N ALA A 7 -66.79 41.67 7.68
CA ALA A 7 -65.87 40.57 7.93
C ALA A 7 -65.08 40.30 6.65
N ASN A 8 -63.81 40.73 6.63
CA ASN A 8 -62.90 40.49 5.52
C ASN A 8 -62.65 38.98 5.44
N ARG A 9 -63.36 38.28 4.56
CA ARG A 9 -63.07 36.87 4.25
C ARG A 9 -61.78 36.84 3.45
N ARG A 10 -60.65 36.58 4.14
CA ARG A 10 -59.37 36.29 3.50
C ARG A 10 -59.46 34.92 2.84
N GLY A 11 -59.70 34.87 1.54
CA GLY A 11 -59.55 33.64 0.77
C GLY A 11 -58.07 33.32 0.58
N ILE A 12 -57.65 32.12 0.97
CA ILE A 12 -56.32 31.59 0.64
C ILE A 12 -56.29 31.34 -0.87
N THR A 13 -55.30 31.90 -1.56
CA THR A 13 -55.24 31.77 -3.02
C THR A 13 -54.56 30.46 -3.43
N LEU A 14 -54.97 29.89 -4.55
CA LEU A 14 -54.37 28.65 -5.08
C LEU A 14 -52.86 28.81 -5.33
N ILE A 15 -52.43 30.01 -5.71
CA ILE A 15 -51.00 30.33 -5.90
C ILE A 15 -50.21 30.28 -4.59
N GLU A 16 -50.82 30.66 -3.47
CA GLU A 16 -50.21 30.64 -2.13
C GLU A 16 -50.02 29.20 -1.63
N ILE A 17 -50.98 28.31 -1.94
CA ILE A 17 -50.87 26.87 -1.66
C ILE A 17 -49.78 26.24 -2.53
N LEU A 18 -49.76 26.54 -3.83
CA LEU A 18 -48.73 26.01 -4.74
C LEU A 18 -47.33 26.46 -4.34
N PHE A 19 -47.18 27.73 -3.95
CA PHE A 19 -45.90 28.25 -3.47
C PHE A 19 -45.48 27.58 -2.16
N SER A 20 -46.42 27.37 -1.24
CA SER A 20 -46.17 26.66 0.03
C SER A 20 -45.71 25.22 -0.22
N ILE A 21 -46.40 24.48 -1.09
CA ILE A 21 -46.00 23.11 -1.48
C ILE A 21 -44.63 23.12 -2.15
N GLY A 22 -44.37 24.08 -3.04
CA GLY A 22 -43.07 24.23 -3.72
C GLY A 22 -41.92 24.40 -2.72
N ILE A 23 -42.08 25.27 -1.72
CA ILE A 23 -41.08 25.48 -0.66
C ILE A 23 -40.88 24.20 0.16
N VAL A 24 -41.97 23.51 0.55
CA VAL A 24 -41.88 22.27 1.33
C VAL A 24 -41.14 21.19 0.55
N VAL A 25 -41.45 21.01 -0.73
CA VAL A 25 -40.81 20.02 -1.59
C VAL A 25 -39.32 20.32 -1.74
N ILE A 26 -38.94 21.57 -2.04
CA ILE A 26 -37.52 21.97 -2.13
C ILE A 26 -36.81 21.76 -0.79
N GLY A 27 -37.46 22.09 0.34
CA GLY A 27 -36.92 21.87 1.68
C GLY A 27 -36.66 20.40 1.98
N VAL A 28 -37.61 19.51 1.68
CA VAL A 28 -37.47 18.06 1.88
C VAL A 28 -36.36 17.49 1.00
N PHE A 29 -36.28 17.89 -0.28
CA PHE A 29 -35.19 17.47 -1.17
C PHE A 29 -33.82 17.96 -0.69
N GLY A 30 -33.73 19.19 -0.18
CA GLY A 30 -32.51 19.73 0.42
C GLY A 30 -32.04 18.90 1.62
N VAL A 31 -32.94 18.55 2.53
CA VAL A 31 -32.63 17.71 3.70
C VAL A 31 -32.20 16.30 3.27
N MET A 32 -32.88 15.69 2.30
CA MET A 32 -32.50 14.36 1.78
C MET A 32 -31.09 14.36 1.18
N ALA A 33 -30.73 15.37 0.40
CA ALA A 33 -29.39 15.51 -0.17
C ALA A 33 -28.31 15.65 0.91
N LEU A 34 -28.58 16.43 1.96
CA LEU A 34 -27.67 16.59 3.10
C LEU A 34 -27.49 15.29 3.89
N LEU A 35 -28.56 14.52 4.10
CA LEU A 35 -28.48 13.23 4.79
C LEU A 35 -27.61 12.21 4.04
N MET A 36 -27.75 12.13 2.70
CA MET A 36 -26.91 11.25 1.88
C MET A 36 -25.43 11.68 1.92
N LEU A 37 -25.16 12.98 1.83
CA LEU A 37 -23.81 13.52 1.93
C LEU A 37 -23.20 13.27 3.32
N ALA A 38 -23.97 13.51 4.39
CA ALA A 38 -23.55 13.25 5.76
C ALA A 38 -23.22 11.77 5.98
N GLY A 39 -24.05 10.86 5.47
CA GLY A 39 -23.77 9.41 5.52
C GLY A 39 -22.49 9.03 4.79
N ALA A 40 -22.25 9.58 3.60
CA ALA A 40 -21.01 9.33 2.85
C ALA A 40 -19.77 9.85 3.59
N ARG A 41 -19.84 11.06 4.19
CA ARG A 41 -18.76 11.64 4.99
C ARG A 41 -18.50 10.88 6.28
N ALA A 42 -19.55 10.43 6.97
CA ALA A 42 -19.43 9.62 8.17
C ALA A 42 -18.71 8.29 7.88
N ARG A 43 -19.05 7.60 6.78
CA ARG A 43 -18.34 6.38 6.35
C ARG A 43 -16.87 6.64 6.05
N GLN A 44 -16.56 7.73 5.34
CA GLN A 44 -15.16 8.13 5.09
C GLN A 44 -14.39 8.41 6.37
N ALA A 45 -15.02 9.03 7.37
CA ALA A 45 -14.41 9.31 8.67
C ALA A 45 -14.14 8.01 9.47
N ILE A 46 -15.11 7.08 9.48
CA ILE A 46 -14.94 5.76 10.11
C ILE A 46 -13.80 4.99 9.44
N ASP A 47 -13.78 4.93 8.11
CA ASP A 47 -12.71 4.28 7.34
C ASP A 47 -11.34 4.92 7.64
N ALA A 48 -11.26 6.25 7.68
CA ALA A 48 -10.02 6.97 7.99
C ALA A 48 -9.52 6.66 9.41
N SER A 49 -10.42 6.61 10.39
CA SER A 49 -10.09 6.26 11.78
C SER A 49 -9.60 4.81 11.89
N ALA A 50 -10.35 3.86 11.31
CA ALA A 50 -10.02 2.44 11.32
C ALA A 50 -8.66 2.17 10.66
N THR A 51 -8.40 2.80 9.51
CA THR A 51 -7.13 2.61 8.78
C THR A 51 -5.93 3.26 9.48
N SER A 52 -6.11 4.38 10.18
CA SER A 52 -5.07 4.99 11.03
C SER A 52 -4.75 4.12 12.24
N ALA A 53 -5.78 3.57 12.91
CA ALA A 53 -5.60 2.63 14.00
C ALA A 53 -4.87 1.35 13.53
N ALA A 54 -5.28 0.81 12.38
CA ALA A 54 -4.66 -0.36 11.77
C ALA A 54 -3.17 -0.19 11.50
N GLY A 55 -2.77 0.94 10.90
CA GLY A 55 -1.36 1.21 10.59
C GLY A 55 -0.49 1.28 11.84
N ARG A 56 -0.96 1.97 12.90
CA ARG A 56 -0.25 2.07 14.19
C ARG A 56 -0.15 0.71 14.89
N GLN A 57 -1.23 -0.05 14.89
CA GLN A 57 -1.26 -1.35 15.51
C GLN A 57 -0.33 -2.33 14.80
N ALA A 58 -0.34 -2.35 13.47
CA ALA A 58 0.55 -3.18 12.66
C ALA A 58 2.03 -2.85 12.93
N LEU A 59 2.41 -1.57 13.00
CA LEU A 59 3.75 -1.15 13.41
C LEU A 59 4.12 -1.65 14.82
N GLY A 60 3.18 -1.58 15.76
CA GLY A 60 3.35 -2.13 17.10
C GLY A 60 3.52 -3.65 17.10
N GLN A 61 2.73 -4.36 16.30
CA GLN A 61 2.81 -5.82 16.17
C GLN A 61 4.13 -6.26 15.57
N LEU A 62 4.62 -5.56 14.55
CA LEU A 62 5.95 -5.83 13.98
C LEU A 62 7.00 -5.80 15.08
N ALA A 63 7.06 -4.68 15.82
CA ALA A 63 8.02 -4.46 16.90
C ALA A 63 7.93 -5.52 18.01
N VAL A 64 6.73 -5.76 18.54
CA VAL A 64 6.48 -6.68 19.67
C VAL A 64 6.80 -8.12 19.29
N ARG A 65 6.53 -8.52 18.04
CA ARG A 65 6.78 -9.89 17.57
C ARG A 65 8.21 -10.11 17.06
N GLY A 66 9.02 -9.05 17.02
CA GLY A 66 10.37 -9.14 16.47
C GLY A 66 10.39 -9.42 14.96
N TRP A 67 9.32 -9.10 14.22
CA TRP A 67 9.26 -9.34 12.78
C TRP A 67 10.18 -8.41 11.97
N GLN A 68 10.73 -7.39 12.62
CA GLN A 68 11.84 -6.59 12.12
C GLN A 68 13.18 -7.32 12.22
N ARG A 69 13.32 -8.44 12.93
CA ARG A 69 14.64 -9.10 13.03
C ARG A 69 14.94 -9.88 11.74
N THR A 70 16.19 -9.85 11.29
CA THR A 70 16.62 -10.51 10.04
C THR A 70 16.52 -12.04 10.08
N ASP A 71 16.59 -12.64 11.25
CA ASP A 71 16.38 -14.08 11.48
C ASP A 71 14.90 -14.49 11.40
N MET A 72 13.98 -13.53 11.56
CA MET A 72 12.53 -13.75 11.46
C MET A 72 12.01 -13.56 10.03
N VAL A 73 12.71 -12.81 9.19
CA VAL A 73 12.28 -12.51 7.81
C VAL A 73 12.75 -13.62 6.88
N LEU A 74 11.81 -14.29 6.22
CA LEU A 74 12.07 -15.38 5.29
C LEU A 74 11.85 -14.93 3.85
N ILE A 75 12.80 -15.25 2.95
CA ILE A 75 12.70 -15.01 1.51
C ILE A 75 12.88 -16.33 0.78
N GLN A 76 12.14 -16.52 -0.32
CA GLN A 76 12.24 -17.71 -1.14
C GLN A 76 13.48 -17.63 -2.05
N THR A 77 14.38 -18.62 -1.92
CA THR A 77 15.60 -18.77 -2.73
C THR A 77 15.56 -20.09 -3.52
N PRO A 78 16.50 -20.34 -4.46
CA PRO A 78 16.58 -21.63 -5.14
C PRO A 78 16.78 -22.81 -4.17
N ALA A 79 17.37 -22.56 -3.00
CA ALA A 79 17.54 -23.52 -1.91
C ALA A 79 16.32 -23.60 -0.97
N GLY A 80 15.18 -23.00 -1.34
CA GLY A 80 13.98 -22.90 -0.52
C GLY A 80 13.92 -21.62 0.32
N TRP A 81 13.06 -21.63 1.33
CA TRP A 81 12.89 -20.52 2.26
C TRP A 81 14.14 -20.36 3.12
N GLN A 82 14.72 -19.16 3.11
CA GLN A 82 15.92 -18.86 3.89
C GLN A 82 15.71 -17.58 4.69
N PRO A 83 16.26 -17.50 5.92
CA PRO A 83 16.32 -16.27 6.68
C PRO A 83 17.12 -15.20 5.94
N LEU A 84 16.73 -13.95 6.10
CA LEU A 84 17.35 -12.82 5.42
C LEU A 84 18.84 -12.69 5.77
N GLU A 85 19.22 -13.02 7.01
CA GLU A 85 20.62 -13.03 7.45
C GLU A 85 21.52 -13.95 6.59
N LEU A 86 21.01 -15.10 6.16
CA LEU A 86 21.78 -16.06 5.38
C LEU A 86 21.97 -15.58 3.94
N ILE A 87 21.01 -14.81 3.42
CA ILE A 87 21.09 -14.26 2.07
C ILE A 87 22.16 -13.17 1.97
N ALA A 88 22.37 -12.40 3.05
CA ALA A 88 23.49 -11.47 3.13
C ALA A 88 24.85 -12.19 3.02
N ALA A 89 24.96 -13.43 3.53
CA ALA A 89 26.14 -14.28 3.37
C ALA A 89 26.25 -14.92 1.97
N LEU A 90 25.12 -15.21 1.30
CA LEU A 90 25.07 -15.82 -0.05
C LEU A 90 25.45 -14.88 -1.21
N ARG A 91 25.86 -13.64 -0.90
CA ARG A 91 26.38 -12.60 -1.82
C ARG A 91 27.38 -13.13 -2.87
N GLN A 92 28.05 -14.24 -2.58
CA GLN A 92 29.12 -14.81 -3.41
C GLN A 92 28.63 -15.70 -4.57
N SER A 93 27.37 -16.16 -4.60
CA SER A 93 26.97 -17.24 -5.53
C SER A 93 26.08 -16.83 -6.73
N ASN A 94 25.45 -15.64 -6.74
CA ASN A 94 24.57 -15.27 -7.85
C ASN A 94 24.45 -13.74 -8.11
N PRO A 95 25.38 -13.15 -8.89
CA PRO A 95 25.45 -11.71 -9.12
C PRO A 95 24.34 -11.12 -10.01
N ALA A 96 23.55 -11.95 -10.71
CA ALA A 96 22.53 -11.46 -11.64
C ALA A 96 21.15 -11.24 -10.99
N GLY A 97 20.79 -12.03 -9.96
CA GLY A 97 19.45 -12.02 -9.37
C GLY A 97 19.22 -10.95 -8.29
N PHE A 98 20.29 -10.50 -7.63
CA PHE A 98 20.25 -9.68 -6.41
C PHE A 98 21.03 -8.36 -6.56
N ARG A 99 20.79 -7.62 -7.66
CA ARG A 99 21.36 -6.27 -7.86
C ARG A 99 20.87 -5.20 -6.85
N GLN A 100 20.01 -5.58 -5.90
CA GLN A 100 19.38 -4.67 -4.94
C GLN A 100 20.00 -4.71 -3.53
N ILE A 101 21.07 -5.49 -3.35
CA ILE A 101 21.79 -5.53 -2.08
C ILE A 101 22.76 -4.35 -2.06
N PHE A 102 22.62 -3.50 -1.06
CA PHE A 102 23.58 -2.43 -0.78
C PHE A 102 24.98 -3.04 -0.60
N PRO A 103 26.07 -2.30 -0.88
CA PRO A 103 27.42 -2.79 -0.67
C PRO A 103 27.71 -3.29 0.76
N ASP A 104 26.91 -2.86 1.74
CA ASP A 104 26.95 -3.24 3.15
C ASP A 104 25.93 -4.33 3.54
N GLY A 105 25.29 -4.99 2.57
CA GLY A 105 24.38 -6.11 2.81
C GLY A 105 22.92 -5.72 3.08
N ARG A 106 22.56 -4.43 3.10
CA ARG A 106 21.15 -4.02 3.26
C ARG A 106 20.35 -4.40 2.03
N ILE A 107 19.07 -4.74 2.19
CA ILE A 107 18.16 -4.94 1.05
C ILE A 107 16.82 -4.28 1.34
N SER A 108 16.15 -3.81 0.29
CA SER A 108 14.72 -3.45 0.36
C SER A 108 13.89 -4.72 0.19
N TYR A 109 12.81 -4.89 0.96
CA TYR A 109 11.92 -6.06 0.85
C TYR A 109 10.47 -5.73 1.22
N CYS A 110 9.53 -6.54 0.74
CA CYS A 110 8.11 -6.42 1.05
C CYS A 110 7.68 -7.58 1.98
N LEU A 111 7.42 -7.28 3.25
CA LEU A 111 6.92 -8.23 4.23
C LEU A 111 5.41 -8.42 4.09
N ASP A 112 5.01 -9.57 3.56
CA ASP A 112 3.62 -9.85 3.22
C ASP A 112 3.24 -11.32 3.54
N PRO A 113 3.12 -11.67 4.83
CA PRO A 113 2.88 -13.05 5.23
C PRO A 113 1.57 -13.61 4.71
N LEU A 114 0.54 -12.76 4.52
CA LEU A 114 -0.76 -13.19 4.05
C LEU A 114 -0.71 -13.64 2.59
N PHE A 115 -0.11 -12.82 1.71
CA PHE A 115 0.05 -13.19 0.30
C PHE A 115 0.91 -14.46 0.16
N VAL A 116 2.05 -14.51 0.84
CA VAL A 116 2.93 -15.69 0.81
C VAL A 116 2.18 -16.93 1.30
N GLY A 117 1.46 -16.83 2.43
CA GLY A 117 0.70 -17.93 2.98
C GLY A 117 -0.35 -18.47 2.00
N HIS A 118 -0.95 -17.61 1.18
CA HIS A 118 -1.88 -18.01 0.11
C HIS A 118 -1.19 -18.63 -1.09
N SER A 119 -0.05 -18.10 -1.54
CA SER A 119 0.73 -18.69 -2.63
C SER A 119 1.26 -20.09 -2.29
N LEU A 120 1.60 -20.35 -1.02
CA LEU A 120 2.04 -21.67 -0.55
C LEU A 120 0.92 -22.73 -0.59
N ALA A 121 -0.33 -22.31 -0.46
CA ALA A 121 -1.49 -23.19 -0.54
C ALA A 121 -2.00 -23.37 -1.98
N SER A 122 -1.39 -22.70 -2.96
CA SER A 122 -1.81 -22.76 -4.35
C SER A 122 -1.22 -23.99 -5.06
N SER A 123 -1.86 -24.41 -6.16
CA SER A 123 -1.36 -25.50 -7.03
C SER A 123 -0.08 -25.13 -7.78
N SER A 124 0.34 -23.87 -7.74
CA SER A 124 1.57 -23.37 -8.37
C SER A 124 2.36 -22.56 -7.34
N PRO A 125 3.08 -23.23 -6.43
CA PRO A 125 3.73 -22.57 -5.32
C PRO A 125 4.75 -21.55 -5.80
N MET A 126 4.88 -20.47 -5.03
CA MET A 126 5.84 -19.40 -5.30
C MET A 126 7.27 -19.95 -5.36
N THR A 127 7.95 -19.69 -6.47
CA THR A 127 9.38 -20.00 -6.69
C THR A 127 10.17 -18.69 -6.82
N PRO A 128 11.50 -18.69 -6.65
CA PRO A 128 12.32 -17.47 -6.79
C PRO A 128 12.25 -16.83 -8.18
N ALA A 129 11.90 -17.62 -9.21
CA ALA A 129 11.71 -17.15 -10.57
C ALA A 129 10.26 -16.69 -10.84
N SER A 130 9.31 -17.06 -9.98
CA SER A 130 7.90 -16.67 -10.14
C SER A 130 7.72 -15.16 -9.88
N PRO A 131 6.87 -14.46 -10.65
CA PRO A 131 6.56 -13.05 -10.39
C PRO A 131 6.03 -12.78 -8.98
N GLU A 132 5.38 -13.77 -8.39
CA GLU A 132 4.81 -13.77 -7.04
C GLU A 132 5.86 -13.55 -5.94
N SER A 133 7.09 -13.98 -6.18
CA SER A 133 8.23 -13.79 -5.28
C SER A 133 8.70 -12.34 -5.15
N ARG A 134 8.10 -11.43 -5.92
CA ARG A 134 8.46 -10.02 -5.95
C ARG A 134 7.26 -9.12 -5.71
N PHE A 135 7.53 -7.93 -5.23
CA PHE A 135 6.58 -6.85 -5.03
C PHE A 135 7.07 -5.61 -5.77
N PRO A 136 6.23 -4.99 -6.61
CA PRO A 136 4.98 -5.54 -7.11
C PRO A 136 5.22 -6.78 -7.99
N TYR A 137 4.24 -7.69 -8.04
CA TYR A 137 4.32 -8.90 -8.87
C TYR A 137 3.94 -8.67 -10.35
N GLY A 138 3.33 -7.51 -10.66
CA GLY A 138 2.78 -7.21 -11.98
C GLY A 138 3.58 -6.15 -12.73
N GLY A 139 3.97 -6.48 -13.96
CA GLY A 139 4.34 -5.48 -14.95
C GLY A 139 4.22 -6.00 -16.37
N SER A 140 3.78 -5.11 -17.25
CA SER A 140 3.50 -5.28 -18.67
C SER A 140 4.79 -5.45 -19.50
N GLY A 141 5.59 -6.49 -19.21
CA GLY A 141 6.87 -6.76 -19.87
C GLY A 141 7.95 -5.68 -19.69
N ARG A 142 7.66 -4.65 -18.88
CA ARG A 142 8.51 -3.47 -18.64
C ARG A 142 8.94 -3.31 -17.18
N THR A 143 8.71 -4.33 -16.35
CA THR A 143 9.22 -4.38 -14.99
C THR A 143 10.73 -4.30 -15.05
N ILE A 144 11.33 -3.27 -14.46
CA ILE A 144 12.77 -3.26 -14.23
C ILE A 144 12.99 -4.13 -12.99
N PRO A 145 13.65 -5.29 -13.10
CA PRO A 145 13.82 -6.20 -11.94
C PRO A 145 14.57 -5.54 -10.78
N ALA A 146 15.37 -4.50 -11.06
CA ALA A 146 16.06 -3.69 -10.07
C ALA A 146 15.15 -2.74 -9.28
N LEU A 147 13.86 -2.59 -9.62
CA LEU A 147 12.91 -1.70 -8.94
C LEU A 147 11.74 -2.47 -8.29
N THR A 148 11.91 -3.77 -8.08
CA THR A 148 10.95 -4.65 -7.39
C THR A 148 11.56 -5.21 -6.13
N MET A 149 10.86 -5.20 -5.01
CA MET A 149 11.34 -5.81 -3.77
C MET A 149 11.12 -7.32 -3.76
N PRO A 150 12.02 -8.16 -3.22
CA PRO A 150 11.68 -9.52 -2.86
C PRO A 150 10.51 -9.52 -1.87
N ARG A 151 9.55 -10.41 -2.09
CA ARG A 151 8.43 -10.62 -1.17
C ARG A 151 8.86 -11.62 -0.11
N ALA A 152 8.76 -11.20 1.14
CA ALA A 152 9.15 -11.95 2.31
C ALA A 152 7.92 -12.36 3.13
N SER A 153 8.06 -13.46 3.85
CA SER A 153 7.17 -13.85 4.94
C SER A 153 7.94 -13.78 6.26
N VAL A 154 7.27 -14.14 7.34
CA VAL A 154 7.91 -14.29 8.65
C VAL A 154 7.94 -15.75 9.06
N ALA A 155 9.01 -16.13 9.75
CA ALA A 155 9.16 -17.42 10.38
C ALA A 155 8.12 -17.58 11.49
N ARG A 156 7.63 -18.82 11.68
CA ARG A 156 6.74 -19.15 12.80
C ARG A 156 7.44 -18.97 14.15
N GLN A 157 8.74 -19.25 14.17
CA GLN A 157 9.63 -19.13 15.31
C GLN A 157 11.02 -18.76 14.79
N ALA A 158 11.78 -17.99 15.58
CA ALA A 158 13.16 -17.64 15.25
C ALA A 158 14.00 -18.88 14.94
N GLY A 159 14.82 -18.82 13.89
CA GLY A 159 15.65 -19.93 13.42
C GLY A 159 14.91 -21.02 12.62
N THR A 160 13.59 -20.90 12.42
CA THR A 160 12.84 -21.83 11.56
C THR A 160 12.70 -21.29 10.14
N VAL A 161 12.83 -22.16 9.14
CA VAL A 161 12.64 -21.82 7.72
C VAL A 161 11.20 -21.99 7.24
N GLN A 162 10.25 -22.10 8.16
CA GLN A 162 8.84 -22.31 7.83
C GLN A 162 8.07 -20.98 7.87
N PRO A 163 7.59 -20.48 6.72
CA PRO A 163 6.75 -19.29 6.67
C PRO A 163 5.39 -19.53 7.35
N LEU A 164 4.70 -18.44 7.69
CA LEU A 164 3.31 -18.50 8.14
C LEU A 164 2.40 -19.09 7.06
N THR A 165 1.45 -19.93 7.48
CA THR A 165 0.34 -20.36 6.62
C THR A 165 -0.64 -19.22 6.40
N ALA A 166 -1.48 -19.29 5.36
CA ALA A 166 -2.52 -18.30 5.08
C ALA A 166 -3.41 -18.03 6.31
N SER A 167 -3.82 -19.08 7.02
CA SER A 167 -4.73 -18.96 8.18
C SER A 167 -4.06 -18.29 9.38
N VAL A 168 -2.79 -18.59 9.65
CA VAL A 168 -2.03 -17.94 10.72
C VAL A 168 -1.69 -16.50 10.34
N ALA A 169 -1.28 -16.27 9.10
CA ALA A 169 -1.00 -14.93 8.59
C ALA A 169 -2.25 -14.03 8.64
N ALA A 170 -3.42 -14.52 8.22
CA ALA A 170 -4.68 -13.78 8.27
C ALA A 170 -5.01 -13.32 9.69
N ARG A 171 -4.73 -14.13 10.71
CA ARG A 171 -4.98 -13.77 12.13
C ARG A 171 -4.13 -12.62 12.64
N HIS A 172 -2.97 -12.38 12.03
CA HIS A 172 -2.04 -11.32 12.43
C HIS A 172 -2.16 -10.08 11.53
N VAL A 173 -2.40 -10.31 10.25
CA VAL A 173 -2.42 -9.25 9.24
C VAL A 173 -3.80 -8.59 9.12
N THR A 174 -4.88 -9.26 9.57
CA THR A 174 -6.22 -8.68 9.61
C THR A 174 -6.38 -7.79 10.84
N LEU A 175 -7.02 -6.64 10.65
CA LEU A 175 -7.33 -5.71 11.74
C LEU A 175 -8.21 -6.39 12.81
N PRO A 176 -7.79 -6.41 14.10
CA PRO A 176 -8.57 -7.00 15.19
C PRO A 176 -9.91 -6.31 15.46
N ASP A 177 -9.97 -4.99 15.24
CA ASP A 177 -11.16 -4.17 15.53
C ASP A 177 -12.18 -4.13 14.38
N ASP A 178 -11.88 -4.83 13.28
CA ASP A 178 -12.82 -5.04 12.17
C ASP A 178 -13.83 -6.13 12.52
N LEU A 179 -14.64 -5.89 13.55
CA LEU A 179 -15.55 -6.86 14.13
C LEU A 179 -16.68 -7.21 13.16
N ARG A 180 -16.92 -8.51 12.98
CA ARG A 180 -18.05 -9.01 12.20
C ARG A 180 -19.29 -9.14 13.08
N PHE A 181 -20.37 -8.48 12.68
CA PHE A 181 -21.69 -8.62 13.26
C PHE A 181 -22.63 -9.30 12.27
N ASP A 182 -23.45 -10.20 12.78
CA ASP A 182 -24.59 -10.76 12.06
C ASP A 182 -25.81 -9.90 12.35
N LEU A 183 -26.47 -9.42 11.30
CA LEU A 183 -27.72 -8.67 11.42
C LEU A 183 -28.87 -9.65 11.18
N PRO A 184 -29.68 -9.97 12.19
CA PRO A 184 -30.84 -10.83 12.01
C PRO A 184 -31.78 -10.28 10.93
N GLU A 185 -32.50 -11.15 10.22
CA GLU A 185 -33.54 -10.73 9.27
C GLU A 185 -34.60 -9.86 9.95
N ASP A 186 -34.91 -10.18 11.21
CA ASP A 186 -35.73 -9.35 12.07
C ASP A 186 -34.96 -8.13 12.58
N ARG A 187 -35.29 -6.95 12.02
CA ARG A 187 -34.68 -5.66 12.38
C ARG A 187 -35.02 -5.17 13.79
N THR A 188 -35.92 -5.84 14.51
CA THR A 188 -36.18 -5.56 15.92
C THR A 188 -35.14 -6.19 16.84
N LEU A 189 -34.41 -7.20 16.35
CA LEU A 189 -33.35 -7.86 17.09
C LEU A 189 -32.03 -7.09 16.98
N LEU A 190 -31.26 -7.12 18.07
CA LEU A 190 -29.94 -6.49 18.11
C LEU A 190 -28.92 -7.28 17.26
N PRO A 191 -27.97 -6.60 16.60
CA PRO A 191 -26.86 -7.26 15.90
C PRO A 191 -26.07 -8.17 16.85
N GLN A 192 -25.74 -9.38 16.40
CA GLN A 192 -24.98 -10.35 17.19
C GLN A 192 -23.52 -10.41 16.74
N GLN A 193 -22.60 -10.37 17.69
CA GLN A 193 -21.17 -10.53 17.37
C GLN A 193 -20.87 -11.98 16.97
N VAL A 194 -20.21 -12.16 15.83
CA VAL A 194 -19.77 -13.47 15.36
C VAL A 194 -18.45 -13.83 16.02
N PHE A 195 -18.29 -15.10 16.40
CA PHE A 195 -17.07 -15.62 17.00
C PHE A 195 -16.53 -16.80 16.17
N ASP A 196 -15.22 -16.81 15.96
CA ASP A 196 -14.50 -17.96 15.41
C ASP A 196 -14.51 -19.10 16.45
N ARG A 197 -14.85 -20.30 15.98
CA ARG A 197 -14.93 -21.53 16.77
C ARG A 197 -13.97 -22.57 16.21
N ILE A 198 -13.39 -23.41 17.08
CA ILE A 198 -12.49 -24.52 16.68
C ILE A 198 -13.26 -25.58 15.87
N ALA A 199 -14.52 -25.78 16.22
CA ALA A 199 -15.45 -26.72 15.59
C ALA A 199 -16.84 -26.05 15.51
N PRO A 200 -17.75 -26.51 14.63
CA PRO A 200 -19.07 -25.90 14.44
C PRO A 200 -19.85 -25.68 15.75
N ASN A 201 -19.73 -26.61 16.71
CA ASN A 201 -20.38 -26.53 18.03
C ASN A 201 -19.39 -26.28 19.17
N GLY A 202 -18.15 -25.87 18.87
CA GLY A 202 -17.12 -25.64 19.86
C GLY A 202 -17.28 -24.31 20.61
N ALA A 203 -16.48 -24.14 21.67
CA ALA A 203 -16.36 -22.88 22.39
C ALA A 203 -15.91 -21.75 21.44
N ALA A 204 -16.53 -20.59 21.60
CA ALA A 204 -16.08 -19.35 20.96
C ALA A 204 -14.67 -19.02 21.47
N LEU A 205 -13.69 -18.99 20.57
CA LEU A 205 -12.32 -18.68 20.95
C LEU A 205 -12.02 -17.19 20.81
N ARG A 206 -12.51 -16.59 19.74
CA ARG A 206 -12.10 -15.25 19.31
C ARG A 206 -13.24 -14.58 18.57
N ARG A 207 -13.35 -13.27 18.71
CA ARG A 207 -14.23 -12.44 17.88
C ARG A 207 -13.84 -12.61 16.42
N ALA A 208 -14.82 -12.91 15.57
CA ALA A 208 -14.60 -13.03 14.14
C ALA A 208 -14.42 -11.63 13.55
N ASN A 209 -13.52 -11.53 12.59
CA ASN A 209 -13.25 -10.27 11.90
C ASN A 209 -13.84 -10.32 10.50
N ALA A 210 -14.30 -9.19 9.98
CA ALA A 210 -14.83 -9.12 8.62
C ALA A 210 -13.73 -9.33 7.57
N GLY A 211 -12.47 -9.01 7.90
CA GLY A 211 -11.35 -9.14 6.98
C GLY A 211 -11.30 -8.03 5.94
N GLU A 212 -12.05 -6.94 6.17
CA GLU A 212 -12.10 -5.79 5.29
C GLU A 212 -10.76 -5.06 5.28
N PHE A 213 -10.05 -4.99 6.40
CA PHE A 213 -8.74 -4.35 6.46
C PHE A 213 -7.61 -5.34 6.72
N THR A 214 -6.65 -5.36 5.81
CA THR A 214 -5.39 -6.12 5.94
C THR A 214 -4.21 -5.20 5.68
N TRP A 215 -3.01 -5.63 6.03
CA TRP A 215 -1.81 -4.83 5.79
C TRP A 215 -0.65 -5.65 5.22
N PHE A 216 0.34 -4.97 4.68
CA PHE A 216 1.69 -5.50 4.48
C PHE A 216 2.69 -4.39 4.79
N ALA A 217 3.98 -4.70 4.88
CA ALA A 217 5.00 -3.69 5.13
C ALA A 217 6.05 -3.70 4.02
N THR A 218 6.46 -2.53 3.56
CA THR A 218 7.68 -2.38 2.75
C THR A 218 8.79 -1.86 3.63
N VAL A 219 9.96 -2.49 3.55
CA VAL A 219 11.15 -2.13 4.31
C VAL A 219 12.17 -1.59 3.33
N THR A 220 12.53 -0.32 3.51
CA THR A 220 13.53 0.37 2.70
C THR A 220 14.66 0.80 3.64
N PRO A 221 15.93 0.49 3.36
CA PRO A 221 17.03 0.95 4.18
C PRO A 221 17.13 2.48 4.16
N GLY A 222 17.46 3.03 5.32
CA GLY A 222 17.74 4.44 5.51
C GLY A 222 19.03 4.83 4.81
N LEU A 223 19.06 6.07 4.36
CA LEU A 223 20.14 6.63 3.55
C LEU A 223 21.18 7.36 4.39
N ASP A 224 20.99 7.36 5.71
CA ASP A 224 21.98 7.82 6.67
C ASP A 224 23.23 6.93 6.56
N MET A 225 24.11 7.32 5.65
CA MET A 225 25.48 6.81 5.52
C MET A 225 26.41 7.69 6.34
N SER A 226 25.99 8.11 7.55
CA SER A 226 26.86 8.87 8.44
C SER A 226 28.05 7.99 8.81
N SER A 227 29.13 8.17 8.05
CA SER A 227 30.48 7.64 8.25
C SER A 227 30.53 6.22 8.79
N SER A 228 30.60 5.25 7.88
CA SER A 228 31.53 4.14 8.13
C SER A 228 32.88 4.80 8.44
N SER A 229 33.23 4.86 9.72
CA SER A 229 34.62 5.06 10.13
C SER A 229 35.46 4.12 9.28
N VAL A 230 36.46 4.66 8.60
CA VAL A 230 37.43 3.91 7.81
C VAL A 230 37.86 2.69 8.63
N GLY A 231 37.40 1.49 8.25
CA GLY A 231 37.72 0.22 8.90
C GLY A 231 36.80 -0.28 10.03
N GLY A 232 35.68 0.40 10.37
CA GLY A 232 34.73 -0.05 11.39
C GLY A 232 33.44 -0.60 10.78
N GLU A 233 32.97 -1.77 11.25
CA GLU A 233 31.65 -2.28 10.87
C GLU A 233 30.57 -1.23 11.17
N PRO A 234 29.57 -1.06 10.28
CA PRO A 234 28.44 -0.17 10.56
C PRO A 234 27.70 -0.69 11.78
N ASN A 235 27.90 -0.05 12.94
CA ASN A 235 27.34 -0.51 14.22
C ASN A 235 25.81 -0.66 14.17
N HIS A 236 25.10 0.11 13.32
CA HIS A 236 23.66 0.01 13.18
C HIS A 236 23.17 0.38 11.79
N VAL A 237 22.17 -0.35 11.31
CA VAL A 237 21.46 -0.03 10.07
C VAL A 237 20.09 0.52 10.41
N THR A 238 19.80 1.71 9.89
CA THR A 238 18.47 2.28 9.95
C THR A 238 17.63 1.78 8.77
N TYR A 239 16.37 1.42 9.01
CA TYR A 239 15.38 1.09 7.98
C TYR A 239 14.11 1.91 8.18
N VAL A 240 13.52 2.37 7.09
CA VAL A 240 12.18 2.93 7.05
C VAL A 240 11.21 1.79 6.74
N VAL A 241 10.36 1.46 7.71
CA VAL A 241 9.30 0.46 7.55
C VAL A 241 8.00 1.21 7.30
N SER A 242 7.43 1.01 6.12
CA SER A 242 6.13 1.57 5.72
C SER A 242 5.08 0.47 5.73
N VAL A 243 4.15 0.54 6.68
CA VAL A 243 2.96 -0.34 6.72
C VAL A 243 1.89 0.23 5.82
N VAL A 244 1.42 -0.58 4.88
CA VAL A 244 0.38 -0.26 3.92
C VAL A 244 -0.88 -0.99 4.32
N VAL A 245 -1.95 -0.26 4.61
CA VAL A 245 -3.27 -0.81 4.91
C VAL A 245 -4.10 -0.84 3.63
N LEU A 246 -4.75 -1.98 3.37
CA LEU A 246 -5.57 -2.25 2.20
C LEU A 246 -6.98 -2.59 2.63
N LYS A 247 -7.96 -2.02 1.91
CA LYS A 247 -9.38 -2.29 2.11
C LYS A 247 -9.88 -3.34 1.10
N ASN A 248 -10.53 -4.40 1.53
CA ASN A 248 -11.02 -5.51 0.70
C ASN A 248 -9.93 -6.13 -0.19
N ARG A 249 -8.73 -6.28 0.38
CA ARG A 249 -7.58 -6.88 -0.30
C ARG A 249 -7.88 -8.33 -0.66
N ASN A 250 -7.61 -8.69 -1.91
CA ASN A 250 -7.49 -10.11 -2.26
C ASN A 250 -6.02 -10.53 -2.22
N PRO A 251 -5.63 -11.47 -1.33
CA PRO A 251 -4.23 -11.86 -1.17
C PRO A 251 -3.76 -12.89 -2.20
N ARG A 252 -4.59 -13.27 -3.19
CA ARG A 252 -4.21 -14.22 -4.23
C ARG A 252 -3.63 -13.49 -5.44
N TYR A 253 -2.54 -14.03 -5.99
CA TYR A 253 -1.96 -13.57 -7.25
C TYR A 253 -2.85 -13.87 -8.46
N ARG A 254 -3.48 -15.06 -8.46
CA ARG A 254 -4.38 -15.51 -9.54
C ARG A 254 -5.83 -15.47 -9.11
N ASP A 255 -6.71 -15.20 -10.06
CA ASP A 255 -8.15 -15.44 -9.89
C ASP A 255 -8.47 -16.95 -9.91
N THR A 256 -9.76 -17.28 -9.76
CA THR A 256 -10.25 -18.66 -9.81
C THR A 256 -10.07 -19.33 -11.17
N GLN A 257 -9.91 -18.54 -12.24
CA GLN A 257 -9.66 -18.99 -13.59
C GLN A 257 -8.16 -19.13 -13.90
N GLY A 258 -7.28 -18.80 -12.95
CA GLY A 258 -5.82 -18.84 -13.12
C GLY A 258 -5.22 -17.59 -13.76
N ASN A 259 -6.02 -16.56 -14.07
CA ASN A 259 -5.52 -15.32 -14.65
C ASN A 259 -4.75 -14.51 -13.61
N VAL A 260 -3.65 -13.91 -14.05
CA VAL A 260 -2.85 -12.99 -13.22
C VAL A 260 -3.69 -11.75 -12.92
N ARG A 261 -3.82 -11.43 -11.63
CA ARG A 261 -4.51 -10.20 -11.21
C ARG A 261 -3.61 -9.00 -11.44
N THR A 262 -4.21 -7.84 -11.64
CA THR A 262 -3.50 -6.57 -11.87
C THR A 262 -3.49 -5.68 -10.62
N ALA A 263 -3.73 -6.26 -9.43
CA ALA A 263 -3.90 -5.48 -8.20
C ALA A 263 -2.62 -4.78 -7.73
N GLU A 264 -1.45 -5.24 -8.19
CA GLU A 264 -0.17 -4.56 -8.01
C GLU A 264 0.49 -4.41 -9.38
N ARG A 265 0.73 -3.17 -9.82
CA ARG A 265 1.27 -2.89 -11.16
C ARG A 265 2.26 -1.75 -11.18
N GLN A 266 3.31 -1.85 -12.00
CA GLN A 266 4.25 -0.77 -12.25
C GLN A 266 3.92 -0.03 -13.54
N VAL A 267 3.97 1.30 -13.46
CA VAL A 267 3.83 2.19 -14.61
C VAL A 267 5.06 3.08 -14.73
N GLN A 268 5.36 3.47 -15.96
CA GLN A 268 6.52 4.31 -16.25
C GLN A 268 6.19 5.78 -15.98
N ILE A 269 7.13 6.50 -15.40
CA ILE A 269 7.06 7.95 -15.28
C ILE A 269 7.74 8.55 -16.51
N ARG A 270 6.99 9.36 -17.27
CA ARG A 270 7.50 10.01 -18.48
C ARG A 270 8.06 11.39 -18.19
N ARG A 271 7.35 12.16 -17.35
CA ARG A 271 7.73 13.54 -17.02
C ARG A 271 7.46 13.83 -15.56
N LEU A 272 8.38 14.54 -14.92
CA LEU A 272 8.16 15.19 -13.63
C LEU A 272 7.93 16.68 -13.91
N LEU A 273 6.91 17.26 -13.29
CA LEU A 273 6.55 18.67 -13.39
C LEU A 273 6.68 19.32 -12.00
N GLY A 274 7.37 20.46 -11.93
CA GLY A 274 7.65 21.16 -10.67
C GLY A 274 8.65 20.40 -9.78
N ASN A 275 8.43 20.39 -8.45
CA ASN A 275 9.28 19.69 -7.46
C ASN A 275 9.30 18.16 -7.62
N GLY A 276 8.48 17.61 -8.51
CA GLY A 276 8.63 16.26 -9.05
C GLY A 276 8.56 15.15 -8.01
N HIS A 277 9.72 14.58 -7.69
CA HIS A 277 9.90 13.40 -6.86
C HIS A 277 9.77 13.70 -5.36
N ASN A 278 9.98 14.96 -4.93
CA ASN A 278 9.77 15.44 -3.55
C ASN A 278 8.31 15.82 -3.26
N GLY A 279 7.37 15.15 -3.93
CA GLY A 279 6.01 15.65 -4.08
C GLY A 279 5.90 16.68 -5.22
N GLY A 280 4.73 16.70 -5.85
CA GLY A 280 4.50 17.47 -7.08
C GLY A 280 3.73 16.70 -8.13
N THR A 281 3.70 17.22 -9.35
CA THR A 281 2.92 16.64 -10.45
C THR A 281 3.83 15.79 -11.34
N MET A 282 3.35 14.62 -11.74
CA MET A 282 4.06 13.73 -12.66
C MET A 282 3.11 13.19 -13.73
N GLN A 283 3.65 12.96 -14.92
CA GLN A 283 2.97 12.28 -16.00
C GLN A 283 3.40 10.81 -16.01
N VAL A 284 2.44 9.92 -15.80
CA VAL A 284 2.63 8.47 -15.91
C VAL A 284 2.10 7.95 -17.23
N VAL A 285 2.63 6.80 -17.66
CA VAL A 285 2.29 6.16 -18.93
C VAL A 285 2.03 4.67 -18.72
N GLY A 286 0.98 4.17 -19.37
CA GLY A 286 0.56 2.77 -19.36
C GLY A 286 0.05 2.33 -20.73
N GLN A 287 -0.13 1.03 -20.92
CA GLN A 287 -0.68 0.41 -22.13
C GLN A 287 -2.20 0.50 -22.18
N SER A 288 -2.88 0.66 -21.04
CA SER A 288 -4.32 0.81 -20.98
C SER A 288 -4.74 1.87 -19.95
N ALA A 289 -5.94 2.44 -20.13
CA ALA A 289 -6.53 3.33 -19.13
C ALA A 289 -6.69 2.63 -17.77
N SER A 290 -6.99 1.32 -17.77
CA SER A 290 -7.13 0.52 -16.55
C SER A 290 -5.82 0.36 -15.77
N GLU A 291 -4.68 0.32 -16.47
CA GLU A 291 -3.36 0.27 -15.84
C GLU A 291 -3.06 1.57 -15.07
N LEU A 292 -3.60 2.69 -15.56
CA LEU A 292 -3.51 4.01 -14.91
C LEU A 292 -4.65 4.30 -13.94
N ALA A 293 -5.49 3.30 -13.62
CA ALA A 293 -6.59 3.45 -12.69
C ALA A 293 -6.05 3.71 -11.27
N VAL A 294 -6.11 4.95 -10.85
CA VAL A 294 -5.75 5.44 -9.51
C VAL A 294 -6.87 6.36 -9.04
N GLN A 295 -7.12 6.40 -7.74
CA GLN A 295 -8.12 7.28 -7.13
C GLN A 295 -7.44 8.34 -6.25
N ARG A 296 -8.08 9.51 -6.16
CA ARG A 296 -7.68 10.57 -5.23
C ARG A 296 -7.75 10.06 -3.78
N GLY A 297 -6.76 10.42 -2.98
CA GLY A 297 -6.65 10.02 -1.58
C GLY A 297 -6.03 8.65 -1.35
N ARG A 298 -5.76 7.87 -2.41
CA ARG A 298 -5.06 6.58 -2.32
C ARG A 298 -3.55 6.74 -2.28
N TRP A 299 -2.86 5.66 -1.94
CA TRP A 299 -1.41 5.61 -1.86
C TRP A 299 -0.81 4.87 -3.05
N VAL A 300 0.33 5.37 -3.51
CA VAL A 300 1.16 4.81 -4.57
C VAL A 300 2.60 4.79 -4.09
N MET A 301 3.41 3.85 -4.58
CA MET A 301 4.81 3.75 -4.22
C MET A 301 5.69 4.21 -5.38
N LEU A 302 6.54 5.20 -5.15
CA LEU A 302 7.57 5.61 -6.08
C LEU A 302 8.84 4.79 -5.83
N SER A 303 9.40 4.24 -6.90
CA SER A 303 10.61 3.41 -6.86
C SER A 303 11.65 3.99 -7.82
N GLY A 304 12.90 4.02 -7.37
CA GLY A 304 14.00 4.59 -8.14
C GLY A 304 15.34 3.98 -7.74
N LEU A 305 16.35 4.25 -8.55
CA LEU A 305 17.73 3.88 -8.24
C LEU A 305 18.44 5.05 -7.57
N TYR A 306 19.13 4.76 -6.47
CA TYR A 306 19.92 5.67 -5.66
C TYR A 306 21.39 5.26 -5.74
N VAL A 307 22.28 6.19 -6.09
CA VAL A 307 23.73 5.94 -6.09
C VAL A 307 24.31 6.64 -4.87
N PRO A 308 24.80 5.88 -3.87
CA PRO A 308 25.25 6.44 -2.60
C PRO A 308 26.51 7.31 -2.71
N ASN A 309 27.42 6.96 -3.61
CA ASN A 309 28.66 7.69 -3.81
C ASN A 309 28.95 7.81 -5.31
N LEU A 310 29.03 9.04 -5.84
CA LEU A 310 29.36 9.30 -7.25
C LEU A 310 30.86 9.15 -7.55
N GLN A 311 31.72 9.22 -6.54
CA GLN A 311 33.18 9.16 -6.69
C GLN A 311 33.72 7.73 -6.65
N GLN A 312 32.95 6.77 -6.13
CA GLN A 312 33.31 5.35 -6.13
C GLN A 312 32.30 4.56 -6.97
N PRO A 313 32.73 3.53 -7.73
CA PRO A 313 31.84 2.68 -8.51
C PRO A 313 31.01 1.78 -7.58
N THR A 314 30.05 2.39 -6.87
CA THR A 314 29.08 1.69 -6.05
C THR A 314 27.87 1.36 -6.91
N PRO A 315 27.37 0.11 -6.88
CA PRO A 315 26.19 -0.25 -7.64
C PRO A 315 24.98 0.59 -7.19
N PRO A 316 24.13 1.06 -8.12
CA PRO A 316 22.91 1.76 -7.79
C PRO A 316 21.97 0.85 -7.00
N VAL A 317 21.24 1.43 -6.05
CA VAL A 317 20.38 0.69 -5.14
C VAL A 317 18.94 1.13 -5.21
N ALA A 318 18.00 0.21 -5.07
CA ALA A 318 16.58 0.50 -5.15
C ALA A 318 16.07 1.22 -3.89
N TYR A 319 15.61 2.45 -4.05
CA TYR A 319 14.91 3.22 -3.03
C TYR A 319 13.41 3.25 -3.32
N HIS A 320 12.61 3.06 -2.27
CA HIS A 320 11.15 3.01 -2.36
C HIS A 320 10.52 3.90 -1.30
N ALA A 321 9.60 4.76 -1.73
CA ALA A 321 8.87 5.69 -0.86
C ALA A 321 7.39 5.75 -1.26
N TRP A 322 6.52 5.90 -0.26
CA TRP A 322 5.07 5.96 -0.46
C TRP A 322 4.57 7.40 -0.51
N TYR A 323 3.68 7.66 -1.46
CA TYR A 323 3.08 8.95 -1.74
C TYR A 323 1.57 8.85 -1.76
N ARG A 324 0.91 9.88 -1.25
CA ARG A 324 -0.53 10.05 -1.33
C ARG A 324 -0.89 10.83 -2.59
N VAL A 325 -1.92 10.36 -3.28
CA VAL A 325 -2.44 11.01 -4.50
C VAL A 325 -3.38 12.14 -4.09
N ILE A 326 -2.97 13.39 -4.27
CA ILE A 326 -3.80 14.57 -4.00
C ILE A 326 -4.65 14.95 -5.20
N GLY A 327 -4.12 14.81 -6.41
CA GLY A 327 -4.76 15.23 -7.65
C GLY A 327 -4.51 14.26 -8.78
N LEU A 328 -5.43 14.21 -9.74
CA LEU A 328 -5.30 13.39 -10.93
C LEU A 328 -6.14 13.98 -12.07
N THR A 329 -5.69 13.79 -13.31
CA THR A 329 -6.48 14.08 -14.51
C THR A 329 -7.19 12.82 -15.00
N GLU A 330 -8.08 12.95 -15.99
CA GLU A 330 -8.54 11.79 -16.74
C GLU A 330 -7.39 11.18 -17.57
N PRO A 331 -7.37 9.85 -17.78
CA PRO A 331 -6.38 9.21 -18.64
C PRO A 331 -6.64 9.61 -20.10
N THR A 332 -5.60 10.07 -20.78
CA THR A 332 -5.66 10.50 -22.18
C THR A 332 -4.86 9.54 -23.05
N PHE A 333 -5.40 9.18 -24.21
CA PHE A 333 -4.67 8.41 -25.20
C PHE A 333 -3.75 9.34 -25.99
N ASP A 334 -2.44 9.04 -26.04
CA ASP A 334 -1.45 9.86 -26.72
C ASP A 334 -0.89 9.10 -27.93
N THR A 335 -1.30 9.55 -29.13
CA THR A 335 -0.89 8.98 -30.42
C THR A 335 0.52 9.38 -30.84
N ASN A 336 1.13 10.37 -30.18
CA ASN A 336 2.43 10.92 -30.54
C ASN A 336 3.59 10.23 -29.80
N LEU A 337 3.31 9.15 -29.08
CA LEU A 337 4.31 8.41 -28.33
C LEU A 337 5.08 7.41 -29.21
N PRO A 338 6.41 7.25 -29.00
CA PRO A 338 7.26 6.40 -29.83
C PRO A 338 6.90 4.92 -29.80
N ALA A 339 6.12 4.48 -28.81
CA ALA A 339 5.45 3.19 -28.84
C ALA A 339 3.97 3.43 -29.19
N PRO A 340 3.43 2.79 -30.24
CA PRO A 340 2.03 2.96 -30.60
C PRO A 340 1.13 2.55 -29.43
N ASN A 341 0.09 3.35 -29.19
CA ASN A 341 -1.01 3.09 -28.26
C ASN A 341 -0.67 3.15 -26.76
N GLN A 342 -0.28 4.33 -26.27
CA GLN A 342 -0.06 4.55 -24.85
C GLN A 342 -1.09 5.52 -24.25
N TRP A 343 -1.53 5.19 -23.05
CA TRP A 343 -2.33 6.06 -22.22
C TRP A 343 -1.41 6.85 -21.30
N THR A 344 -1.76 8.11 -21.06
CA THR A 344 -1.04 8.99 -20.14
C THR A 344 -1.98 9.56 -19.10
N ARG A 345 -1.46 9.89 -17.92
CA ARG A 345 -2.24 10.52 -16.85
C ARG A 345 -1.34 11.41 -16.01
N PHE A 346 -1.83 12.59 -15.62
CA PHE A 346 -1.15 13.42 -14.64
C PHE A 346 -1.61 13.05 -13.24
N LEU A 347 -0.66 12.95 -12.32
CA LEU A 347 -0.87 12.67 -10.91
C LEU A 347 -0.14 13.75 -10.09
N THR A 348 -0.82 14.32 -9.11
CA THR A 348 -0.19 15.20 -8.11
C THR A 348 -0.04 14.43 -6.81
N LEU A 349 1.20 14.29 -6.35
CA LEU A 349 1.58 13.47 -5.21
C LEU A 349 2.07 14.32 -4.04
N GLU A 350 1.76 13.85 -2.83
CA GLU A 350 2.28 14.33 -1.55
C GLU A 350 3.00 13.19 -0.85
N GLY A 351 4.18 13.44 -0.33
CA GLY A 351 4.95 12.42 0.36
C GLY A 351 6.30 12.94 0.82
N PRO A 352 7.19 12.05 1.28
CA PRO A 352 8.49 12.45 1.79
C PRO A 352 9.38 13.04 0.70
N ASP A 353 10.36 13.83 1.12
CA ASP A 353 11.45 14.22 0.25
C ASP A 353 12.27 12.99 -0.13
N TRP A 354 12.76 12.98 -1.36
CA TRP A 354 13.78 12.03 -1.76
C TRP A 354 15.13 12.48 -1.22
N PRO A 355 16.05 11.53 -0.99
CA PRO A 355 17.45 11.89 -0.85
C PRO A 355 17.88 12.81 -1.99
N HIS A 356 18.40 13.97 -1.62
CA HIS A 356 18.88 14.99 -2.54
C HIS A 356 20.00 14.41 -3.40
N TRP A 357 19.81 14.54 -4.71
CA TRP A 357 20.82 14.40 -5.74
C TRP A 357 21.56 15.75 -5.79
N LEU A 358 22.83 15.78 -5.43
CA LEU A 358 23.71 16.91 -5.72
C LEU A 358 24.76 16.39 -6.70
N ASP A 359 24.50 16.60 -8.00
CA ASP A 359 25.55 16.47 -8.99
C ASP A 359 26.38 17.76 -8.95
N LEU A 360 27.46 17.74 -8.18
CA LEU A 360 28.40 18.84 -8.04
C LEU A 360 29.29 19.02 -9.29
N SER A 361 29.12 18.22 -10.34
CA SER A 361 30.05 18.20 -11.49
C SER A 361 29.50 18.74 -12.82
N SER A 362 28.18 18.84 -13.01
CA SER A 362 27.62 19.10 -14.35
C SER A 362 26.68 20.30 -14.49
N GLY A 363 26.39 21.03 -13.40
CA GLY A 363 25.53 22.23 -13.43
C GLY A 363 24.11 21.99 -13.97
N THR A 364 23.72 20.75 -14.25
CA THR A 364 22.37 20.39 -14.67
C THR A 364 21.88 19.13 -13.96
N PRO A 365 20.70 19.19 -13.35
CA PRO A 365 20.13 18.07 -12.61
C PRO A 365 19.64 16.98 -13.56
N ARG A 366 20.29 15.82 -13.62
CA ARG A 366 19.74 14.65 -14.32
C ARG A 366 19.35 13.55 -13.34
N VAL A 367 18.07 13.55 -12.96
CA VAL A 367 17.36 12.30 -12.68
C VAL A 367 17.48 11.47 -13.96
N LEU A 368 17.98 10.23 -13.89
CA LEU A 368 17.68 9.26 -14.94
C LEU A 368 16.17 9.01 -14.86
N HIS A 369 15.36 9.89 -15.47
CA HIS A 369 13.90 9.79 -15.47
C HIS A 369 13.45 8.40 -15.93
N ASP A 370 14.26 7.77 -16.78
CA ASP A 370 14.10 6.40 -17.27
C ASP A 370 14.15 5.34 -16.17
N SER A 371 14.67 5.66 -14.98
CA SER A 371 14.82 4.76 -13.83
C SER A 371 13.76 4.94 -12.74
N LEU A 372 12.84 5.90 -12.86
CA LEU A 372 11.73 6.02 -11.91
C LEU A 372 10.53 5.17 -12.35
N ARG A 373 9.93 4.47 -11.41
CA ARG A 373 8.71 3.68 -11.61
C ARG A 373 7.70 3.99 -10.53
N LEU A 374 6.44 4.12 -10.93
CA LEU A 374 5.33 4.24 -9.99
C LEU A 374 4.67 2.87 -9.87
N THR A 375 4.56 2.37 -8.64
CA THR A 375 3.81 1.17 -8.31
C THR A 375 2.44 1.57 -7.79
N ILE A 376 1.40 1.10 -8.47
CA ILE A 376 0.01 1.25 -8.06
C ILE A 376 -0.40 -0.04 -7.37
N VAL A 377 -0.92 0.10 -6.14
CA VAL A 377 -1.51 -1.00 -5.39
C VAL A 377 -2.99 -0.71 -5.18
N ASP A 378 -3.84 -1.58 -5.71
CA ASP A 378 -5.28 -1.42 -5.61
C ASP A 378 -5.69 -1.47 -4.13
N HIS A 379 -6.62 -0.57 -3.79
CA HIS A 379 -7.20 -0.44 -2.46
C HIS A 379 -6.23 -0.05 -1.32
N ALA A 380 -5.01 0.40 -1.60
CA ALA A 380 -4.14 1.01 -0.59
C ALA A 380 -4.79 2.30 -0.04
N VAL A 381 -5.31 2.23 1.19
CA VAL A 381 -6.09 3.31 1.85
C VAL A 381 -5.23 4.20 2.73
N SER A 382 -4.23 3.63 3.40
CA SER A 382 -3.42 4.32 4.39
C SER A 382 -2.01 3.75 4.40
N VAL A 383 -1.03 4.60 4.64
CA VAL A 383 0.36 4.21 4.88
C VAL A 383 0.82 4.85 6.18
N SER A 384 1.44 4.06 7.04
CA SER A 384 2.09 4.53 8.27
C SER A 384 3.53 4.09 8.25
N SER A 385 4.47 5.04 8.35
CA SER A 385 5.89 4.76 8.34
C SER A 385 6.51 4.95 9.73
N LYS A 386 7.51 4.13 10.03
CA LYS A 386 8.37 4.30 11.21
C LYS A 386 9.79 3.89 10.86
N THR A 387 10.73 4.68 11.36
CA THR A 387 12.15 4.37 11.27
C THR A 387 12.52 3.41 12.39
N PHE A 388 13.11 2.29 12.03
CA PHE A 388 13.60 1.26 12.93
C PHE A 388 15.12 1.17 12.82
N ARG A 389 15.78 1.00 13.95
CA ARG A 389 17.19 0.66 14.03
C ARG A 389 17.30 -0.85 14.13
N PHE A 390 17.99 -1.44 13.18
CA PHE A 390 18.28 -2.86 13.16
C PHE A 390 19.69 -3.02 13.73
N GLU A 391 19.79 -3.81 14.78
CA GLU A 391 21.07 -4.23 15.31
C GLU A 391 21.53 -5.43 14.46
N PRO A 392 22.76 -5.40 13.93
CA PRO A 392 23.34 -6.62 13.38
C PRO A 392 23.35 -7.67 14.50
N LEU A 393 22.91 -8.88 14.20
CA LEU A 393 23.03 -9.98 15.16
C LEU A 393 24.52 -10.12 15.49
N GLN A 394 24.89 -9.80 16.75
CA GLN A 394 26.23 -10.09 17.23
C GLN A 394 26.43 -11.58 17.02
N SER A 395 27.44 -11.91 16.22
CA SER A 395 27.84 -13.28 16.01
C SER A 395 28.44 -13.75 17.34
N HIS A 396 27.59 -14.31 18.19
CA HIS A 396 28.04 -15.08 19.34
C HIS A 396 28.66 -16.37 18.78
N TRP A 397 29.93 -16.28 18.40
CA TRP A 397 30.84 -17.40 18.23
C TRP A 397 31.69 -17.53 19.48
#